data_AF-A0ABD1URH0-F1
#
_entry.id   AF-A0ABD1URH0-F1
#
_cell.length_a   1.000
_cell.length_b   1.000
_cell.length_c   1.000
_cell.angle_alpha   90.00
_cell.angle_beta   90.00
_cell.angle_gamma   90.00
#
_symmetry.space_group_name_H-M   'P 1'
#
loop_
_entity.id
_entity.type
_entity.pdbx_description
1 polymer ?
#
loop_
_entity_poly.entity_id
_entity_poly.type
_entity_poly.pdbx_seq_one_letter_code
_entity_poly.pdbx_strand_id
1 'polypeptide(L)'
;MVAAYMQKHASDFLPFFLTENIAKGVSEESLAERFENCCREVESTAAWGGQLELGALTHCLKKHITIFSGSFPDVEMGKEYRSGYGTGSSSSSIMLSYHRHAFGLGEHYNSVVPS
;
A
#
# COMPACT_ATOMS: atom_id res chain seq x y z
N MET A 1 -2.79 6.12 -11.33
CA MET A 1 -2.65 7.02 -10.16
C MET A 1 -1.56 6.50 -9.22
N VAL A 2 -1.75 5.31 -8.63
CA VAL A 2 -0.79 4.67 -7.71
C VAL A 2 0.55 4.38 -8.38
N ALA A 3 0.55 3.67 -9.51
CA ALA A 3 1.79 3.35 -10.26
C ALA A 3 2.59 4.60 -10.64
N ALA A 4 1.94 5.64 -11.16
CA ALA A 4 2.59 6.92 -11.48
C ALA A 4 3.21 7.60 -10.23
N TYR A 5 2.56 7.49 -9.06
CA TYR A 5 3.12 7.99 -7.81
C TYR A 5 4.36 7.20 -7.41
N MET A 6 4.29 5.87 -7.46
CA MET A 6 5.42 4.99 -7.14
C MET A 6 6.61 5.29 -8.03
N GLN A 7 6.42 5.38 -9.35
CA GLN A 7 7.49 5.70 -10.31
C GLN A 7 8.16 7.05 -10.01
N LYS A 8 7.36 8.08 -9.70
CA LYS A 8 7.88 9.42 -9.38
C LYS A 8 8.68 9.46 -8.08
N HIS A 9 8.42 8.54 -7.16
CA HIS A 9 9.05 8.46 -5.84
C HIS A 9 9.80 7.13 -5.66
N ALA A 10 10.40 6.61 -6.74
CA ALA A 10 10.96 5.25 -6.78
C ALA A 10 11.95 4.96 -5.64
N SER A 11 12.74 5.95 -5.21
CA SER A 11 13.66 5.84 -4.07
C SER A 11 13.01 5.35 -2.79
N ASP A 12 11.74 5.69 -2.59
CA ASP A 12 10.99 5.37 -1.37
C ASP A 12 10.43 3.94 -1.41
N PHE A 13 10.33 3.34 -2.61
CA PHE A 13 9.75 2.02 -2.83
C PHE A 13 10.82 0.95 -3.11
N LEU A 14 11.88 1.28 -3.84
CA LEU A 14 12.94 0.35 -4.25
C LEU A 14 13.54 -0.47 -3.07
N PRO A 15 13.77 0.09 -1.87
CA PRO A 15 14.31 -0.68 -0.75
C PRO A 15 13.45 -1.87 -0.33
N PHE A 16 12.13 -1.81 -0.56
CA PHE A 16 11.19 -2.89 -0.23
C PHE A 16 11.19 -4.03 -1.26
N PHE A 17 11.70 -3.78 -2.47
CA PHE A 17 11.92 -4.82 -3.48
C PHE A 17 13.23 -5.60 -3.25
N LEU A 18 14.13 -5.07 -2.40
CA LEU A 18 15.40 -5.71 -2.03
C LEU A 18 15.20 -6.89 -1.05
N THR A 19 14.18 -6.84 -0.20
CA THR A 19 14.03 -7.72 0.97
C THR A 19 13.86 -9.21 0.63
N GLU A 20 13.35 -9.56 -0.55
CA GLU A 20 13.27 -10.96 -1.00
C GLU A 20 14.47 -11.42 -1.85
N ASN A 21 15.35 -10.51 -2.29
CA ASN A 21 16.25 -10.74 -3.42
C ASN A 21 17.74 -10.66 -3.11
N ILE A 22 18.16 -10.02 -2.02
CA ILE A 22 19.57 -10.08 -1.57
C ILE A 22 19.95 -11.54 -1.23
N ALA A 23 18.99 -12.36 -0.79
CA ALA A 23 19.16 -13.79 -0.58
C ALA A 23 19.37 -14.60 -1.89
N LYS A 24 19.15 -14.01 -3.08
CA LYS A 24 19.21 -14.68 -4.39
C LYS A 24 20.29 -14.13 -5.33
N GLY A 25 21.14 -13.20 -4.90
CA GLY A 25 22.25 -12.67 -5.72
C GLY A 25 21.82 -11.79 -6.89
N VAL A 26 20.70 -11.08 -6.74
CA VAL A 26 20.12 -10.22 -7.78
C VAL A 26 20.86 -8.87 -7.86
N SER A 27 21.25 -8.45 -9.06
CA SER A 27 21.89 -7.15 -9.35
C SER A 27 20.93 -5.96 -9.19
N GLU A 28 21.45 -4.78 -8.87
CA GLU A 28 20.68 -3.52 -8.80
C GLU A 28 19.93 -3.19 -10.11
N GLU A 29 20.49 -3.53 -11.26
CA GLU A 29 19.83 -3.32 -12.57
C GLU A 29 18.57 -4.18 -12.72
N SER A 30 18.58 -5.39 -12.15
CA SER A 30 17.41 -6.28 -12.12
C SER A 30 16.34 -5.79 -11.14
N LEU A 31 16.73 -5.04 -10.10
CA LEU A 31 15.76 -4.48 -9.14
C LEU A 31 14.92 -3.38 -9.78
N ALA A 32 15.56 -2.46 -10.50
CA ALA A 32 14.87 -1.37 -11.20
C ALA A 32 13.89 -1.90 -12.26
N GLU A 33 14.30 -2.91 -13.03
CA GLU A 33 13.44 -3.57 -14.00
C GLU A 33 12.21 -4.23 -13.36
N ARG A 34 12.38 -4.91 -12.22
CA ARG A 34 11.25 -5.52 -11.49
C ARG A 34 10.30 -4.48 -10.92
N PHE A 35 10.84 -3.38 -10.40
CA PHE A 35 10.03 -2.27 -9.92
C PHE A 35 9.19 -1.66 -11.06
N GLU A 36 9.80 -1.46 -12.23
CA GLU A 36 9.08 -0.95 -13.41
C GLU A 36 7.98 -1.92 -13.85
N ASN A 37 8.27 -3.22 -13.89
CA ASN A 37 7.28 -4.25 -14.20
C ASN A 37 6.13 -4.26 -13.18
N CYS A 38 6.41 -4.16 -11.88
CA CYS A 38 5.38 -4.04 -10.85
C CYS A 38 4.50 -2.81 -11.07
N CYS A 39 5.10 -1.64 -11.35
CA CYS A 39 4.33 -0.43 -11.65
C CYS A 39 3.45 -0.62 -12.89
N ARG A 40 3.95 -1.32 -13.92
CA ARG A 40 3.21 -1.64 -15.14
C ARG A 40 2.05 -2.60 -14.85
N GLU A 41 2.25 -3.62 -14.03
CA GLU A 41 1.20 -4.55 -13.62
C GLU A 41 0.09 -3.83 -12.86
N VAL A 42 0.44 -2.98 -11.90
CA VAL A 42 -0.51 -2.15 -11.13
C VAL A 42 -1.30 -1.20 -12.03
N GLU A 43 -0.69 -0.69 -13.10
CA GLU A 43 -1.34 0.24 -14.03
C GLU A 43 -2.22 -0.45 -15.09
N SER A 44 -1.74 -1.57 -15.63
CA SER A 44 -2.29 -2.17 -16.86
C SER A 44 -3.12 -3.43 -16.63
N THR A 45 -3.16 -3.95 -15.40
CA THR A 45 -3.84 -5.22 -15.09
C THR A 45 -4.75 -5.11 -13.88
N ALA A 46 -5.49 -6.20 -13.59
CA ALA A 46 -6.26 -6.37 -12.36
C ALA A 46 -5.45 -7.06 -11.25
N ALA A 47 -4.11 -6.96 -11.30
CA ALA A 47 -3.25 -7.46 -10.23
C ALA A 47 -3.62 -6.79 -8.90
N TRP A 48 -3.58 -7.59 -7.84
CA TRP A 48 -3.94 -7.13 -6.50
C TRP A 48 -2.78 -6.34 -5.92
N GLY A 49 -3.06 -5.13 -5.42
CA GLY A 49 -2.08 -4.33 -4.69
C GLY A 49 -1.98 -4.76 -3.23
N GLY A 50 -0.84 -4.46 -2.61
CA GLY A 50 -0.57 -4.72 -1.20
C GLY A 50 -0.16 -3.45 -0.45
N GLN A 51 0.79 -3.62 0.47
CA GLN A 51 1.22 -2.56 1.37
C GLN A 51 1.86 -1.37 0.65
N LEU A 52 2.65 -1.59 -0.42
CA LEU A 52 3.31 -0.51 -1.16
C LEU A 52 2.29 0.33 -1.92
N GLU A 53 1.32 -0.32 -2.56
CA GLU A 53 0.25 0.35 -3.29
C GLU A 53 -0.65 1.15 -2.33
N LEU A 54 -0.96 0.62 -1.15
CA LEU A 54 -1.67 1.36 -0.09
C LEU A 54 -0.88 2.58 0.40
N GLY A 55 0.43 2.44 0.55
CA GLY A 55 1.33 3.54 0.88
C GLY A 55 1.34 4.63 -0.19
N ALA A 56 1.45 4.29 -1.47
CA ALA A 56 1.34 5.25 -2.55
C ALA A 56 -0.07 5.87 -2.65
N LEU A 57 -1.12 5.08 -2.40
CA LEU A 57 -2.51 5.51 -2.44
C LEU A 57 -2.81 6.57 -1.37
N THR A 58 -2.19 6.49 -0.18
CA THR A 58 -2.40 7.49 0.88
C THR A 58 -2.02 8.90 0.41
N HIS A 59 -0.93 9.03 -0.34
CA HIS A 59 -0.44 10.31 -0.87
C HIS A 59 -1.26 10.78 -2.08
N CYS A 60 -1.70 9.84 -2.91
CA CYS A 60 -2.58 10.15 -4.03
C CYS A 60 -3.92 10.71 -3.58
N LEU A 61 -4.52 10.10 -2.55
CA LEU A 61 -5.81 10.52 -1.99
C LEU A 61 -5.67 11.64 -0.96
N LYS A 62 -4.47 11.88 -0.43
CA LYS A 62 -4.21 12.73 0.74
C LYS A 62 -5.10 12.37 1.92
N LYS A 63 -5.12 11.07 2.26
CA LYS A 63 -5.98 10.50 3.30
C LYS A 63 -5.23 9.51 4.16
N HIS A 64 -5.35 9.65 5.47
CA HIS A 64 -4.87 8.65 6.42
C HIS A 64 -5.61 7.31 6.21
N ILE A 65 -4.87 6.22 6.24
CA ILE A 65 -5.40 4.85 6.16
C ILE A 65 -5.01 4.09 7.43
N THR A 66 -6.00 3.47 8.07
CA THR A 66 -5.81 2.54 9.19
C THR A 66 -6.19 1.13 8.74
N ILE A 67 -5.32 0.17 8.98
CA ILE A 67 -5.50 -1.23 8.62
C ILE A 67 -5.51 -2.06 9.90
N PHE A 68 -6.65 -2.66 10.19
CA PHE A 68 -6.85 -3.56 11.33
C PHE A 68 -6.51 -5.00 10.93
N SER A 69 -5.83 -5.73 11.81
CA SER A 69 -5.49 -7.14 11.60
C SER A 69 -5.77 -7.96 12.85
N GLY A 70 -6.26 -9.19 12.64
CA GLY A 70 -6.45 -10.14 13.75
C GLY A 70 -5.17 -10.85 14.19
N SER A 71 -4.06 -10.70 13.45
CA SER A 71 -2.81 -11.44 13.70
C SER A 71 -1.59 -10.56 13.92
N PHE A 72 -1.69 -9.25 13.63
CA PHE A 72 -0.60 -8.29 13.71
C PHE A 72 -1.11 -6.97 14.28
N PRO A 73 -0.23 -6.10 14.81
CA PRO A 73 -0.61 -4.76 15.21
C PRO A 73 -1.24 -3.98 14.06
N ASP A 74 -2.10 -3.03 14.41
CA ASP A 74 -2.72 -2.14 13.43
C ASP A 74 -1.65 -1.33 12.70
N VAL A 75 -1.85 -1.16 11.39
CA VAL A 75 -0.94 -0.39 10.52
C VAL A 75 -1.62 0.93 10.18
N GLU A 76 -0.88 2.03 10.37
CA GLU A 76 -1.33 3.38 10.01
C GLU A 76 -0.41 3.96 8.92
N MET A 77 -1.00 4.46 7.84
CA MET A 77 -0.30 5.10 6.72
C MET A 77 -0.85 6.50 6.46
N GLY A 78 0.02 7.43 6.06
CA GLY A 78 -0.38 8.82 5.78
C GLY A 78 -0.83 9.58 7.02
N LYS A 79 -0.10 9.43 8.14
CA LYS A 79 -0.40 10.09 9.41
C LYS A 79 -0.42 11.62 9.28
N GLU A 80 0.35 12.16 8.35
CA GLU A 80 0.37 13.57 7.95
C GLU A 80 -0.94 14.06 7.34
N TYR A 81 -1.78 13.14 6.83
CA TYR A 81 -3.11 13.44 6.28
C TYR A 81 -4.23 13.19 7.28
N ARG A 82 -3.91 12.84 8.53
CA ARG A 82 -4.89 12.74 9.59
C ARG A 82 -5.42 14.14 9.87
N SER A 83 -6.69 14.38 9.58
CA SER A 83 -7.31 15.62 10.00
C SER A 83 -7.36 15.67 11.51
N GLY A 84 -7.08 16.85 12.07
CA GLY A 84 -7.29 17.11 13.49
C GLY A 84 -8.76 16.89 13.87
N TYR A 85 -9.00 16.70 15.17
CA TYR A 85 -10.29 16.50 15.84
C TYR A 85 -11.32 17.66 15.67
N GLY A 86 -11.32 18.38 14.55
CA GLY A 86 -12.17 19.53 14.28
C GLY A 86 -13.32 19.19 13.33
N THR A 87 -14.49 18.91 13.91
CA THR A 87 -15.85 19.34 13.51
C THR A 87 -16.17 19.68 12.04
N GLY A 88 -15.64 18.94 11.08
CA GLY A 88 -15.99 19.02 9.66
C GLY A 88 -16.16 17.63 9.06
N SER A 89 -17.38 17.33 8.60
CA SER A 89 -17.89 16.03 8.13
C SER A 89 -17.15 15.35 6.96
N SER A 90 -15.90 15.71 6.62
CA SER A 90 -15.25 15.32 5.35
C SER A 90 -13.81 14.78 5.44
N SER A 91 -13.34 14.36 6.63
CA SER A 91 -11.98 13.81 6.73
C SER A 91 -11.82 12.62 7.69
N SER A 92 -12.74 11.66 7.65
CA SER A 92 -12.51 10.36 8.27
C SER A 92 -11.34 9.65 7.59
N SER A 93 -10.50 8.99 8.38
CA SER A 93 -9.51 8.02 7.90
C SER A 93 -10.22 6.93 7.09
N ILE A 94 -9.54 6.41 6.05
CA ILE A 94 -9.98 5.18 5.39
C ILE A 94 -9.64 4.04 6.34
N MET A 95 -10.63 3.21 6.66
CA MET A 95 -10.44 2.08 7.56
C MET A 95 -10.57 0.78 6.76
N LEU A 96 -9.57 -0.08 6.89
CA LEU A 96 -9.48 -1.37 6.23
C LEU A 96 -9.31 -2.47 7.26
N SER A 97 -9.87 -3.64 7.00
CA SER A 97 -9.55 -4.88 7.72
C SER A 97 -8.75 -5.79 6.79
N TYR A 98 -7.60 -6.28 7.25
CA TYR A 98 -6.75 -7.22 6.53
C TYR A 98 -7.02 -8.65 6.99
N HIS A 99 -7.18 -9.55 6.03
CA HIS A 99 -7.51 -10.95 6.24
C HIS A 99 -6.58 -11.83 5.41
N ARG A 100 -5.76 -12.64 6.07
CA ARG A 100 -4.85 -13.58 5.38
C ARG A 100 -5.50 -14.91 4.98
N HIS A 101 -6.48 -15.35 5.77
CA HIS A 101 -7.06 -16.71 5.68
C HIS A 101 -8.59 -16.72 5.51
N ALA A 102 -9.21 -15.55 5.28
CA ALA A 102 -10.67 -15.47 5.16
C ALA A 102 -11.18 -16.01 3.80
N PHE A 103 -10.34 -15.98 2.77
CA PHE A 103 -10.69 -16.41 1.41
C PHE A 103 -9.62 -17.34 0.84
N GLY A 104 -10.02 -18.24 -0.05
CA GLY A 104 -9.11 -19.24 -0.64
C GLY A 104 -7.98 -18.67 -1.51
N LEU A 105 -8.07 -17.38 -1.88
CA LEU A 105 -7.05 -16.67 -2.67
C LEU A 105 -5.96 -16.02 -1.80
N GLY A 106 -6.02 -16.14 -0.47
CA GLY A 106 -5.01 -15.63 0.46
C GLY A 106 -5.37 -14.27 1.05
N GLU A 107 -4.51 -13.28 0.84
CA GLU A 107 -4.55 -11.95 1.49
C GLU A 107 -5.60 -11.03 0.88
N HIS A 108 -6.45 -10.41 1.72
CA HIS A 108 -7.56 -9.57 1.30
C HIS A 108 -7.74 -8.36 2.21
N TYR A 109 -8.16 -7.24 1.63
CA TYR A 109 -8.57 -6.03 2.35
C TYR A 109 -10.07 -5.76 2.15
N ASN A 110 -10.80 -5.50 3.23
CA ASN A 110 -12.19 -5.06 3.19
C ASN A 110 -12.33 -3.67 3.81
N SER A 111 -13.31 -2.90 3.35
CA SER A 111 -13.65 -1.61 3.95
C SER A 111 -14.32 -1.82 5.32
N VAL A 112 -13.95 -0.99 6.29
CA VAL A 112 -14.62 -0.88 7.59
C VAL A 112 -15.36 0.45 7.61
N VAL A 113 -16.67 0.41 7.86
CA VAL A 113 -17.53 1.60 7.93
C VAL A 113 -18.15 1.72 9.32
N PRO A 114 -18.18 2.92 9.94
CA PRO A 114 -18.91 3.13 11.19
C PRO A 114 -20.39 2.83 11.04
N SER A 115 -21.02 2.33 12.11
CA SER A 115 -22.48 2.15 12.23
C SER A 115 -23.22 3.47 12.42
#